data_AF-A0A3S0K725-F1
#
_entry.id   AF-A0A3S0K725-F1
#
_cell.length_a   1.000
_cell.length_b   1.000
_cell.length_c   1.000
_cell.angle_alpha   90.00
_cell.angle_beta   90.00
_cell.angle_gamma   90.00
#
_symmetry.space_group_name_H-M   'P 1'
#
loop_
_entity.id
_entity.type
_entity.pdbx_description
1 polymer ?
#
loop_
_entity_poly.entity_id
_entity_poly.type
_entity_poly.pdbx_seq_one_letter_code
_entity_poly.pdbx_strand_id
1 'polypeptide(L)'
;MHLYFALTSPLLEVASDANPFVMQLARADDALLRTDGGQQALRVERIGETLLHRLLFERVRGIRPRHYADQLARFDGGLHLETAAGTLDFQCCGDLGDVAEWEQLLTPSAEWLEIWIGHPWVYARVDAETVYISEYYDYKPAPADIELRLRLPRAEFAAALQAAIAGLHQFFHRLRRVVLSHPAFDNKLTLLAVLTDGYFPATEPLPAPPQEW
;
A
#
# COMPACT_ATOMS: atom_id res chain seq x y z
N MET A 1 5.47 -3.67 -17.23
CA MET A 1 5.00 -2.73 -16.18
C MET A 1 4.76 -3.52 -14.92
N HIS A 2 5.19 -2.99 -13.78
CA HIS A 2 4.97 -3.59 -12.46
C HIS A 2 4.24 -2.58 -11.58
N LEU A 3 3.26 -3.08 -10.85
CA LEU A 3 2.42 -2.26 -9.99
C LEU A 3 2.14 -3.10 -8.74
N TYR A 4 2.40 -2.53 -7.57
CA TYR A 4 2.27 -3.21 -6.29
C TYR A 4 1.99 -2.20 -5.19
N PHE A 5 1.29 -2.67 -4.15
CA PHE A 5 1.15 -1.88 -2.93
C PHE A 5 2.41 -2.04 -2.08
N ALA A 6 2.91 -0.94 -1.57
CA ALA A 6 4.07 -0.92 -0.71
C ALA A 6 3.76 -0.14 0.57
N LEU A 7 4.17 -0.70 1.70
CA LEU A 7 4.04 -0.07 3.00
C LEU A 7 5.36 0.55 3.45
N THR A 8 5.28 1.64 4.18
CA THR A 8 6.42 2.24 4.86
C THR A 8 6.37 1.88 6.33
N SER A 9 7.54 1.93 6.98
CA SER A 9 7.65 1.64 8.39
C SER A 9 8.88 2.33 8.96
N PRO A 10 8.80 2.95 10.15
CA PRO A 10 9.96 3.49 10.85
C PRO A 10 11.09 2.45 11.03
N LEU A 11 10.72 1.15 11.06
CA LEU A 11 11.67 0.04 11.20
C LEU A 11 12.57 -0.17 9.98
N LEU A 12 12.26 0.50 8.85
CA LEU A 12 13.00 0.45 7.59
C LEU A 12 13.86 1.71 7.37
N GLU A 13 13.70 2.74 8.20
CA GLU A 13 14.41 4.01 7.98
C GLU A 13 15.90 3.85 8.25
N VAL A 14 16.75 4.37 7.35
CA VAL A 14 18.22 4.19 7.36
C VAL A 14 18.91 4.96 8.51
N ALA A 15 18.14 5.57 9.42
CA ALA A 15 18.60 6.32 10.59
C ALA A 15 18.76 5.40 11.83
N SER A 16 18.86 5.97 13.04
CA SER A 16 19.02 5.23 14.32
C SER A 16 17.93 4.21 14.60
N ASP A 17 16.80 4.29 13.88
CA ASP A 17 15.57 3.56 14.16
C ASP A 17 15.41 2.34 13.23
N ALA A 18 16.33 2.13 12.28
CA ALA A 18 16.39 0.93 11.46
C ALA A 18 16.49 -0.30 12.35
N ASN A 19 15.61 -1.27 12.16
CA ASN A 19 15.73 -2.56 12.85
C ASN A 19 16.50 -3.55 11.94
N PRO A 20 17.76 -3.91 12.24
CA PRO A 20 18.57 -4.76 11.35
C PRO A 20 17.94 -6.12 11.08
N PHE A 21 17.16 -6.63 12.04
CA PHE A 21 16.45 -7.90 11.90
C PHE A 21 15.27 -7.77 10.92
N VAL A 22 14.50 -6.67 10.99
CA VAL A 22 13.43 -6.38 10.01
C VAL A 22 14.03 -6.25 8.61
N MET A 23 15.16 -5.56 8.48
CA MET A 23 15.86 -5.41 7.20
C MET A 23 16.38 -6.74 6.64
N GLN A 24 16.85 -7.64 7.51
CA GLN A 24 17.28 -8.98 7.09
C GLN A 24 16.09 -9.80 6.59
N LEU A 25 14.97 -9.80 7.32
CA LEU A 25 13.75 -10.50 6.91
C LEU A 25 13.20 -9.94 5.60
N ALA A 26 13.12 -8.62 5.46
CA ALA A 26 12.66 -7.96 4.25
C ALA A 26 13.47 -8.35 3.00
N ARG A 27 14.79 -8.53 3.15
CA ARG A 27 15.66 -9.02 2.06
C ARG A 27 15.46 -10.49 1.78
N ALA A 28 15.30 -11.31 2.82
CA ALA A 28 15.06 -12.74 2.67
C ALA A 28 13.73 -13.03 1.95
N ASP A 29 12.73 -12.17 2.19
CA ASP A 29 11.40 -12.23 1.59
C ASP A 29 11.32 -11.58 0.19
N ASP A 30 12.41 -10.95 -0.29
CA ASP A 30 12.41 -10.11 -1.50
C ASP A 30 11.31 -9.02 -1.47
N ALA A 31 11.04 -8.50 -0.27
CA ALA A 31 9.98 -7.54 -0.03
C ALA A 31 10.46 -6.09 -0.12
N LEU A 32 11.78 -5.85 -0.07
CA LEU A 32 12.32 -4.50 -0.01
C LEU A 32 12.20 -3.77 -1.36
N LEU A 33 11.63 -2.57 -1.31
CA LEU A 33 11.54 -1.59 -2.38
C LEU A 33 12.34 -0.35 -2.01
N ARG A 34 12.86 0.36 -3.01
CA ARG A 34 13.33 1.73 -2.86
C ARG A 34 12.54 2.66 -3.79
N THR A 35 11.93 3.70 -3.22
CA THR A 35 11.23 4.75 -3.99
C THR A 35 12.25 5.68 -4.65
N ASP A 36 11.81 6.49 -5.62
CA ASP A 36 12.64 7.52 -6.28
C ASP A 36 13.20 8.52 -5.26
N GLY A 37 12.41 8.84 -4.24
CA GLY A 37 12.81 9.69 -3.10
C GLY A 37 13.86 9.04 -2.19
N GLY A 38 14.27 7.80 -2.47
CA GLY A 38 15.26 7.05 -1.72
C GLY A 38 14.74 6.41 -0.45
N GLN A 39 13.44 6.51 -0.17
CA GLN A 39 12.78 5.88 0.97
C GLN A 39 12.70 4.37 0.77
N GLN A 40 12.80 3.62 1.87
CA GLN A 40 12.60 2.18 1.87
C GLN A 40 11.15 1.84 2.17
N ALA A 41 10.60 0.91 1.41
CA ALA A 41 9.25 0.40 1.59
C ALA A 41 9.22 -1.13 1.43
N LEU A 42 8.11 -1.76 1.80
CA LEU A 42 7.90 -3.20 1.67
C LEU A 42 6.73 -3.49 0.75
N ARG A 43 6.99 -4.26 -0.29
CA ARG A 43 5.97 -4.85 -1.17
C ARG A 43 5.09 -5.80 -0.38
N VAL A 44 3.82 -5.45 -0.22
CA VAL A 44 2.93 -6.13 0.72
C VAL A 44 2.70 -7.59 0.36
N GLU A 45 2.71 -7.92 -0.93
CA GLU A 45 2.54 -9.27 -1.45
C GLU A 45 3.75 -10.19 -1.19
N ARG A 46 4.92 -9.59 -0.91
CA ARG A 46 6.16 -10.31 -0.65
C ARG A 46 6.48 -10.49 0.83
N ILE A 47 5.87 -9.70 1.71
CA ILE A 47 6.08 -9.80 3.16
C ILE A 47 5.78 -11.24 3.61
N GLY A 48 6.77 -11.95 4.15
CA GLY A 48 6.62 -13.29 4.69
C GLY A 48 5.91 -13.30 6.05
N GLU A 49 5.47 -14.48 6.52
CA GLU A 49 4.76 -14.58 7.81
C GLU A 49 5.62 -14.06 8.97
N THR A 50 6.90 -14.42 9.03
CA THR A 50 7.82 -13.98 10.10
C THR A 50 7.95 -12.46 10.12
N LEU A 51 8.09 -11.83 8.96
CA LEU A 51 8.17 -10.38 8.84
C LEU A 51 6.84 -9.72 9.24
N LEU A 52 5.71 -10.25 8.77
CA LEU A 52 4.38 -9.76 9.14
C LEU A 52 4.14 -9.79 10.66
N HIS A 53 4.45 -10.92 11.31
CA HIS A 53 4.38 -11.03 12.77
C HIS A 53 5.23 -9.96 13.45
N ARG A 54 6.46 -9.77 12.96
CA ARG A 54 7.39 -8.78 13.53
C ARG A 54 6.87 -7.35 13.37
N LEU A 55 6.36 -7.00 12.20
CA LEU A 55 5.77 -5.68 11.93
C LEU A 55 4.58 -5.42 12.87
N LEU A 56 3.66 -6.38 13.02
CA LEU A 56 2.49 -6.24 13.89
C LEU A 56 2.88 -6.09 15.36
N PHE A 57 3.84 -6.90 15.83
CA PHE A 57 4.31 -6.84 17.20
C PHE A 57 4.92 -5.49 17.56
N GLU A 58 5.79 -4.97 16.71
CA GLU A 58 6.43 -3.68 16.98
C GLU A 58 5.42 -2.53 16.93
N ARG A 59 4.38 -2.60 16.09
CA ARG A 59 3.32 -1.58 16.06
C ARG A 59 2.52 -1.52 17.36
N VAL A 60 2.16 -2.66 17.95
CA VAL A 60 1.35 -2.68 19.19
C VAL A 60 2.20 -2.58 20.46
N ARG A 61 3.52 -2.71 20.35
CA ARG A 61 4.43 -2.74 21.49
C ARG A 61 4.32 -1.44 22.30
N GLY A 62 4.05 -1.58 23.59
CA GLY A 62 3.92 -0.44 24.51
C GLY A 62 2.55 0.22 24.51
N ILE A 63 1.65 -0.15 23.59
CA ILE A 63 0.27 0.34 23.55
C ILE A 63 -0.62 -0.66 24.31
N ARG A 64 -1.44 -0.15 25.24
CA ARG A 64 -2.39 -1.03 25.95
C ARG A 64 -3.53 -1.40 24.99
N PRO A 65 -4.11 -2.61 25.05
CA PRO A 65 -5.14 -3.04 24.10
C PRO A 65 -6.40 -2.17 24.04
N ARG A 66 -6.77 -1.54 25.15
CA ARG A 66 -7.88 -0.58 25.22
C ARG A 66 -7.59 0.75 24.49
N HIS A 67 -6.31 1.00 24.16
CA HIS A 67 -5.83 2.22 23.55
C HIS A 67 -5.49 2.05 22.06
N TYR A 68 -5.84 0.90 21.45
CA TYR A 68 -5.56 0.67 20.04
C TYR A 68 -6.26 1.67 19.13
N ALA A 69 -7.52 2.03 19.42
CA ALA A 69 -8.29 2.96 18.60
C ALA A 69 -7.74 4.39 18.61
N ASP A 70 -7.06 4.81 19.68
CA ASP A 70 -6.51 6.16 19.88
C ASP A 70 -5.01 6.28 19.58
N GLN A 71 -4.25 5.17 19.59
CA GLN A 71 -2.78 5.22 19.48
C GLN A 71 -2.21 4.46 18.29
N LEU A 72 -3.01 3.64 17.60
CA LEU A 72 -2.58 2.99 16.37
C LEU A 72 -3.13 3.73 15.16
N ALA A 73 -2.24 4.01 14.21
CA ALA A 73 -2.62 4.39 12.86
C ALA A 73 -2.66 3.15 11.94
N ARG A 74 -3.19 3.35 10.74
CA ARG A 74 -3.12 2.39 9.63
C ARG A 74 -1.68 2.24 9.12
N PHE A 75 -1.49 1.33 8.18
CA PHE A 75 -0.21 1.21 7.49
C PHE A 75 -0.06 2.34 6.48
N ASP A 76 0.89 3.23 6.75
CA ASP A 76 1.34 4.22 5.78
C ASP A 76 1.91 3.51 4.55
N GLY A 77 1.60 4.00 3.36
CA GLY A 77 2.03 3.37 2.12
C GLY A 77 1.19 3.81 0.92
N GLY A 78 1.17 2.97 -0.10
CA GLY A 78 0.32 3.17 -1.25
C GLY A 78 0.80 2.41 -2.46
N LEU A 79 0.32 2.82 -3.62
CA LEU A 79 0.69 2.20 -4.88
C LEU A 79 2.07 2.65 -5.32
N HIS A 80 2.90 1.70 -5.71
CA HIS A 80 4.12 1.94 -6.45
C HIS A 80 3.95 1.39 -7.87
N LEU A 81 4.27 2.22 -8.86
CA LEU A 81 4.23 1.88 -10.26
C LEU A 81 5.63 2.01 -10.86
N GLU A 82 6.08 0.96 -11.52
CA GLU A 82 7.38 0.87 -12.19
C GLU A 82 7.21 0.50 -13.66
N THR A 83 7.80 1.29 -14.54
CA THR A 83 7.78 1.11 -15.98
C THR A 83 9.14 1.39 -16.59
N ALA A 84 9.32 1.04 -17.87
CA ALA A 84 10.53 1.43 -18.60
C ALA A 84 10.66 2.95 -18.79
N ALA A 85 9.56 3.71 -18.67
CA ALA A 85 9.54 5.16 -18.82
C ALA A 85 9.81 5.89 -17.49
N GLY A 86 9.79 5.18 -16.37
CA GLY A 86 9.96 5.74 -15.04
C GLY A 86 8.99 5.16 -14.02
N THR A 87 8.98 5.80 -12.88
CA THR A 87 8.35 5.36 -11.63
C THR A 87 7.38 6.42 -11.11
N LEU A 88 6.35 5.95 -10.42
CA LEU A 88 5.42 6.76 -9.66
C LEU A 88 5.27 6.14 -8.28
N ASP A 89 5.61 6.94 -7.27
CA ASP A 89 5.62 6.53 -5.88
C ASP A 89 4.43 7.17 -5.16
N PHE A 90 3.80 6.41 -4.27
CA PHE A 90 3.02 6.99 -3.20
C PHE A 90 3.88 7.97 -2.39
N GLN A 91 3.22 8.98 -1.83
CA GLN A 91 3.84 10.07 -1.09
C GLN A 91 3.49 9.96 0.41
N CYS A 92 3.99 10.92 1.20
CA CYS A 92 3.70 10.94 2.63
C CYS A 92 2.19 11.06 2.86
N CYS A 93 1.70 10.42 3.93
CA CYS A 93 0.27 10.34 4.27
C CYS A 93 -0.61 9.53 3.29
N GLY A 94 -0.02 8.84 2.30
CA GLY A 94 -0.75 7.81 1.56
C GLY A 94 -1.09 6.62 2.45
N ASP A 95 -2.23 5.98 2.18
CA ASP A 95 -2.67 4.75 2.86
C ASP A 95 -2.74 3.57 1.88
N LEU A 96 -2.42 2.37 2.38
CA LEU A 96 -2.58 1.14 1.60
C LEU A 96 -4.01 0.90 1.08
N GLY A 97 -5.01 1.48 1.72
CA GLY A 97 -6.43 1.36 1.38
C GLY A 97 -6.96 2.42 0.42
N ASP A 98 -6.12 3.32 -0.10
CA ASP A 98 -6.51 4.31 -1.12
C ASP A 98 -6.71 3.67 -2.52
N VAL A 99 -7.18 2.42 -2.56
CA VAL A 99 -7.44 1.63 -3.78
C VAL A 99 -8.46 2.32 -4.67
N ALA A 100 -9.50 2.90 -4.07
CA ALA A 100 -10.57 3.58 -4.77
C ALA A 100 -10.08 4.76 -5.62
N GLU A 101 -8.99 5.43 -5.21
CA GLU A 101 -8.35 6.51 -5.97
C GLU A 101 -7.87 5.99 -7.33
N TRP A 102 -7.25 4.81 -7.36
CA TRP A 102 -6.70 4.20 -8.57
C TRP A 102 -7.76 3.54 -9.44
N GLU A 103 -8.81 2.97 -8.84
CA GLU A 103 -9.90 2.32 -9.57
C GLU A 103 -10.69 3.30 -10.45
N GLN A 104 -10.69 4.59 -10.11
CA GLN A 104 -11.26 5.64 -10.96
C GLN A 104 -10.65 5.64 -12.37
N LEU A 105 -9.38 5.25 -12.50
CA LEU A 105 -8.65 5.20 -13.77
C LEU A 105 -9.01 3.97 -14.64
N LEU A 106 -9.86 3.07 -14.14
CA LEU A 106 -10.41 1.98 -14.95
C LEU A 106 -11.52 2.46 -15.88
N THR A 107 -12.08 3.64 -15.61
CA THR A 107 -13.12 4.28 -16.42
C THR A 107 -12.52 5.42 -17.23
N PRO A 108 -12.80 5.52 -18.54
CA PRO A 108 -12.28 6.62 -19.33
C PRO A 108 -12.88 7.95 -18.88
N SER A 109 -12.04 8.96 -18.79
CA SER A 109 -12.38 10.35 -18.47
C SER A 109 -11.56 11.28 -19.36
N ALA A 110 -12.25 12.17 -20.06
CA ALA A 110 -11.59 13.21 -20.86
C ALA A 110 -10.95 14.30 -19.97
N GLU A 111 -11.45 14.45 -18.74
CA GLU A 111 -10.96 15.43 -17.77
C GLU A 111 -9.87 14.84 -16.87
N TRP A 112 -8.96 15.70 -16.44
CA TRP A 112 -7.98 15.38 -15.42
C TRP A 112 -8.66 15.24 -14.05
N LEU A 113 -8.60 14.04 -13.50
CA LEU A 113 -9.06 13.70 -12.18
C LEU A 113 -7.89 13.81 -11.20
N GLU A 114 -8.15 14.39 -10.04
CA GLU A 114 -7.23 14.36 -8.92
C GLU A 114 -7.20 12.94 -8.35
N ILE A 115 -6.00 12.39 -8.12
CA ILE A 115 -5.79 11.06 -7.55
C ILE A 115 -4.96 11.24 -6.30
N TRP A 116 -5.55 10.95 -5.14
CA TRP A 116 -4.83 11.01 -3.89
C TRP A 116 -3.86 9.84 -3.79
N ILE A 117 -2.58 10.16 -3.56
CA ILE A 117 -1.51 9.17 -3.40
C ILE A 117 -0.65 9.47 -2.17
N GLY A 118 -1.16 10.29 -1.25
CA GLY A 118 -0.35 11.09 -0.33
C GLY A 118 -0.08 12.49 -0.90
N HIS A 119 0.56 13.35 -0.10
CA HIS A 119 0.96 14.69 -0.52
C HIS A 119 2.43 14.72 -0.94
N PRO A 120 2.79 15.24 -2.12
CA PRO A 120 1.91 15.80 -3.17
C PRO A 120 1.10 14.75 -3.93
N TRP A 121 -0.02 15.16 -4.55
CA TRP A 121 -0.89 14.26 -5.32
C TRP A 121 -0.59 14.32 -6.81
N VAL A 122 -1.28 13.50 -7.61
CA VAL A 122 -1.20 13.55 -9.08
C VAL A 122 -2.57 13.77 -9.70
N TYR A 123 -2.55 14.14 -10.97
CA TYR A 123 -3.71 14.16 -11.83
C TYR A 123 -3.60 13.06 -12.87
N ALA A 124 -4.71 12.43 -13.19
CA ALA A 124 -4.76 11.44 -14.24
C ALA A 124 -6.00 11.58 -15.12
N ARG A 125 -5.85 11.23 -16.40
CA ARG A 125 -6.96 11.13 -17.35
C ARG A 125 -6.79 9.87 -18.18
N VAL A 126 -7.89 9.36 -18.72
CA VAL A 126 -7.92 8.04 -19.34
C VAL A 126 -8.76 8.10 -20.61
N ASP A 127 -8.19 7.66 -21.73
CA ASP A 127 -8.95 7.45 -22.95
C ASP A 127 -9.19 5.96 -23.22
N ALA A 128 -9.55 5.60 -24.45
CA ALA A 128 -9.82 4.22 -24.81
C ALA A 128 -8.59 3.31 -24.65
N GLU A 129 -7.38 3.82 -24.87
CA GLU A 129 -6.16 3.03 -24.99
C GLU A 129 -5.08 3.41 -23.99
N THR A 130 -5.13 4.63 -23.44
CA THR A 130 -4.03 5.21 -22.66
C THR A 130 -4.50 5.77 -21.32
N VAL A 131 -3.72 5.50 -20.28
CA VAL A 131 -3.75 6.21 -19.00
C VAL A 131 -2.62 7.24 -19.00
N TYR A 132 -2.97 8.50 -18.72
CA TYR A 132 -2.04 9.62 -18.59
C TYR A 132 -1.94 10.00 -17.13
N ILE A 133 -0.72 10.08 -16.60
CA ILE A 133 -0.47 10.49 -15.21
C ILE A 133 0.46 11.70 -15.23
N SER A 134 0.10 12.73 -14.48
CA SER A 134 0.85 13.98 -14.39
C SER A 134 2.10 13.86 -13.53
N GLU A 135 2.90 14.93 -13.52
CA GLU A 135 3.83 15.20 -12.42
C GLU A 135 3.08 15.41 -11.10
N TYR A 136 3.83 15.47 -10.00
CA TYR A 136 3.29 15.72 -8.67
C TYR A 136 2.91 17.20 -8.48
N TYR A 137 1.78 17.45 -7.82
CA TYR A 137 1.30 18.80 -7.51
C TYR A 137 0.93 18.93 -6.03
N ASP A 138 1.32 20.04 -5.42
CA ASP A 138 0.94 20.50 -4.07
C ASP A 138 -0.20 21.54 -4.11
N TYR A 139 -0.71 21.85 -5.30
CA TYR A 139 -1.83 22.77 -5.55
C TYR A 139 -2.72 22.21 -6.67
N LYS A 140 -3.83 22.91 -6.94
CA LYS A 140 -4.70 22.61 -8.08
C LYS A 140 -4.26 23.38 -9.33
N PRO A 141 -3.53 22.78 -10.29
CA PRO A 141 -3.15 23.45 -11.52
C PRO A 141 -4.35 23.69 -12.42
N ALA A 142 -4.24 24.67 -13.32
CA ALA A 142 -5.18 24.76 -14.44
C ALA A 142 -4.93 23.57 -15.40
N PRO A 143 -5.95 23.05 -16.09
CA PRO A 143 -5.78 21.88 -16.97
C PRO A 143 -4.73 22.04 -18.07
N ALA A 144 -4.47 23.28 -18.51
CA ALA A 144 -3.46 23.59 -19.52
C ALA A 144 -2.02 23.52 -18.99
N ASP A 145 -1.84 23.60 -17.66
CA ASP A 145 -0.56 23.62 -16.99
C ASP A 145 -0.20 22.24 -16.39
N ILE A 146 -1.03 21.22 -16.63
CA ILE A 146 -0.77 19.84 -16.18
C ILE A 146 0.31 19.21 -17.06
N GLU A 147 1.48 19.01 -16.46
CA GLU A 147 2.64 18.36 -17.05
C GLU A 147 2.52 16.86 -16.92
N LEU A 148 2.92 16.15 -17.97
CA LEU A 148 2.76 14.70 -18.07
C LEU A 148 4.03 13.98 -17.63
N ARG A 149 3.88 13.05 -16.70
CA ARG A 149 4.94 12.16 -16.24
C ARG A 149 4.94 10.82 -16.96
N LEU A 150 3.78 10.14 -17.02
CA LEU A 150 3.66 8.79 -17.57
C LEU A 150 2.53 8.66 -18.60
N ARG A 151 2.78 7.81 -19.61
CA ARG A 151 1.78 7.30 -20.56
C ARG A 151 1.79 5.79 -20.52
N LEU A 152 0.67 5.17 -20.18
CA LEU A 152 0.58 3.74 -19.94
C LEU A 152 -0.50 3.12 -20.84
N PRO A 153 -0.25 1.96 -21.46
CA PRO A 153 -1.32 1.20 -22.10
C PRO A 153 -2.39 0.85 -21.07
N ARG A 154 -3.63 1.28 -21.31
CA ARG A 154 -4.74 1.13 -20.35
C ARG A 154 -5.02 -0.32 -20.01
N ALA A 155 -4.97 -1.22 -21.00
CA ALA A 155 -5.20 -2.64 -20.78
C ALA A 155 -4.16 -3.24 -19.83
N GLU A 156 -2.88 -2.88 -20.01
CA GLU A 156 -1.81 -3.33 -19.11
C GLU A 156 -1.95 -2.71 -17.73
N PHE A 157 -2.32 -1.43 -17.64
CA PHE A 157 -2.49 -0.74 -16.35
C PHE A 157 -3.62 -1.37 -15.55
N ALA A 158 -4.76 -1.62 -16.19
CA ALA A 158 -5.89 -2.28 -15.56
C ALA A 158 -5.52 -3.69 -15.06
N ALA A 159 -4.82 -4.49 -15.88
CA ALA A 159 -4.38 -5.82 -15.48
C ALA A 159 -3.39 -5.78 -14.30
N ALA A 160 -2.44 -4.86 -14.32
CA ALA A 160 -1.45 -4.68 -13.26
C ALA A 160 -2.10 -4.18 -11.96
N LEU A 161 -3.02 -3.22 -12.04
CA LEU A 161 -3.78 -2.72 -10.90
C LEU A 161 -4.61 -3.84 -10.26
N GLN A 162 -5.34 -4.62 -11.05
CA GLN A 162 -6.12 -5.75 -10.52
C GLN A 162 -5.24 -6.80 -9.83
N ALA A 163 -4.07 -7.11 -10.39
CA ALA A 163 -3.11 -8.00 -9.74
C ALA A 163 -2.58 -7.43 -8.41
N ALA A 164 -2.31 -6.13 -8.35
CA ALA A 164 -1.86 -5.47 -7.13
C ALA A 164 -2.94 -5.43 -6.05
N ILE A 165 -4.20 -5.12 -6.38
CA ILE A 165 -5.27 -5.14 -5.37
C ILE A 165 -5.46 -6.58 -4.88
N ALA A 166 -5.40 -7.59 -5.75
CA ALA A 166 -5.45 -9.00 -5.31
C ALA A 166 -4.31 -9.35 -4.34
N GLY A 167 -3.10 -8.84 -4.56
CA GLY A 167 -1.97 -8.95 -3.63
C GLY A 167 -2.22 -8.27 -2.28
N LEU A 168 -2.77 -7.06 -2.30
CA LEU A 168 -3.17 -6.32 -1.10
C LEU A 168 -4.27 -7.06 -0.32
N HIS A 169 -5.25 -7.61 -1.02
CA HIS A 169 -6.35 -8.40 -0.44
C HIS A 169 -5.78 -9.62 0.31
N GLN A 170 -4.86 -10.34 -0.33
CA GLN A 170 -4.17 -11.48 0.29
C GLN A 170 -3.35 -11.05 1.51
N PHE A 171 -2.64 -9.93 1.43
CA PHE A 171 -1.90 -9.38 2.56
C PHE A 171 -2.83 -9.11 3.75
N PHE A 172 -3.95 -8.43 3.54
CA PHE A 172 -4.91 -8.15 4.61
C PHE A 172 -5.50 -9.44 5.19
N HIS A 173 -5.77 -10.47 4.38
CA HIS A 173 -6.28 -11.74 4.89
C HIS A 173 -5.25 -12.45 5.78
N ARG A 174 -3.96 -12.40 5.40
CA ARG A 174 -2.86 -12.93 6.20
C ARG A 174 -2.71 -12.15 7.50
N LEU A 175 -2.75 -10.82 7.45
CA LEU A 175 -2.78 -9.96 8.62
C LEU A 175 -3.92 -10.36 9.57
N ARG A 176 -5.12 -10.53 9.02
CA ARG A 176 -6.30 -10.94 9.79
C ARG A 176 -6.08 -12.27 10.49
N ARG A 177 -5.55 -13.25 9.77
CA ARG A 177 -5.22 -14.58 10.33
C ARG A 177 -4.22 -14.46 11.47
N VAL A 178 -3.13 -13.71 11.29
CA VAL A 178 -2.09 -13.51 12.30
C VAL A 178 -2.66 -12.84 13.55
N VAL A 179 -3.43 -11.75 13.40
CA VAL A 179 -4.04 -11.06 14.54
C VAL A 179 -5.00 -11.98 15.31
N LEU A 180 -5.82 -12.75 14.60
CA LEU A 180 -6.81 -13.64 15.22
C LEU A 180 -6.19 -14.86 15.90
N SER A 181 -5.12 -15.44 15.35
CA SER A 181 -4.50 -16.66 15.88
C SER A 181 -3.46 -16.39 16.96
N HIS A 182 -2.78 -15.24 16.94
CA HIS A 182 -1.67 -15.00 17.84
C HIS A 182 -2.14 -14.81 19.30
N PRO A 183 -1.53 -15.51 20.28
CA PRO A 183 -1.94 -15.41 21.68
C PRO A 183 -1.55 -14.10 22.35
N ALA A 184 -0.55 -13.38 21.82
CA ALA A 184 -0.06 -12.13 22.40
C ALA A 184 -0.87 -10.89 22.02
N PHE A 185 -1.82 -10.99 21.08
CA PHE A 185 -2.68 -9.87 20.72
C PHE A 185 -3.98 -9.94 21.50
N ASP A 186 -4.21 -8.97 22.36
CA ASP A 186 -5.50 -8.74 23.00
C ASP A 186 -6.36 -7.79 22.16
N ASN A 187 -7.66 -7.67 22.49
CA ASN A 187 -8.60 -6.77 21.82
C ASN A 187 -8.54 -6.85 20.27
N LYS A 188 -8.47 -8.09 19.76
CA LYS A 188 -8.17 -8.42 18.36
C LYS A 188 -9.11 -7.75 17.35
N LEU A 189 -10.39 -7.62 17.69
CA LEU A 189 -11.37 -6.99 16.80
C LEU A 189 -11.10 -5.49 16.64
N THR A 190 -10.76 -4.78 17.73
CA THR A 190 -10.35 -3.38 17.64
C THR A 190 -9.04 -3.23 16.87
N LEU A 191 -8.07 -4.11 17.12
CA LEU A 191 -6.80 -4.10 16.39
C LEU A 191 -7.02 -4.26 14.88
N LEU A 192 -7.86 -5.22 14.47
CA LEU A 192 -8.23 -5.40 13.07
C LEU A 192 -8.95 -4.18 12.49
N ALA A 193 -9.94 -3.66 13.21
CA ALA A 193 -10.70 -2.50 12.77
C ALA A 193 -9.79 -1.30 12.46
N VAL A 194 -8.78 -1.05 13.30
CA VAL A 194 -7.81 0.03 13.08
C VAL A 194 -6.85 -0.27 11.94
N LEU A 195 -6.31 -1.49 11.85
CA LEU A 195 -5.28 -1.83 10.86
C LEU A 195 -5.83 -2.01 9.44
N THR A 196 -7.12 -2.29 9.29
CA THR A 196 -7.74 -2.58 8.00
C THR A 196 -8.90 -1.66 7.65
N ASP A 197 -9.30 -0.74 8.53
CA ASP A 197 -10.41 0.21 8.31
C ASP A 197 -11.68 -0.40 7.69
N GLY A 198 -12.14 -1.52 8.25
CA GLY A 198 -13.33 -2.19 7.75
C GLY A 198 -13.19 -2.86 6.37
N TYR A 199 -11.98 -2.93 5.81
CA TYR A 199 -11.65 -3.70 4.60
C TYR A 199 -12.24 -5.12 4.63
N PHE A 200 -12.29 -5.73 5.82
CA PHE A 200 -13.12 -6.91 6.05
C PHE A 200 -14.41 -6.53 6.79
N PRO A 201 -15.60 -6.89 6.27
CA PRO A 201 -16.78 -6.92 7.11
C PRO A 201 -16.55 -7.92 8.26
N ALA A 202 -17.01 -7.58 9.47
CA ALA A 202 -16.82 -8.39 10.68
C ALA A 202 -17.30 -9.86 10.54
N THR A 203 -18.16 -10.13 9.55
CA THR A 203 -18.79 -11.42 9.27
C THR A 203 -18.12 -12.23 8.17
N GLU A 204 -17.09 -11.74 7.48
CA GLU A 204 -16.48 -12.48 6.38
C GLU A 204 -15.73 -13.71 6.91
N PRO A 205 -15.92 -14.93 6.38
CA PRO A 205 -15.14 -16.09 6.79
C PRO A 205 -13.65 -15.90 6.47
N LEU A 206 -12.77 -16.50 7.28
CA LEU A 206 -11.33 -16.53 6.95
C LEU A 206 -11.15 -17.35 5.67
N PRO A 207 -10.33 -16.88 4.70
CA PRO A 207 -9.98 -17.72 3.56
C PRO A 207 -9.26 -18.97 4.06
N ALA A 208 -9.53 -20.10 3.40
CA ALA A 208 -8.84 -21.34 3.68
C ALA A 208 -7.31 -21.10 3.56
N PRO A 209 -6.48 -21.72 4.43
CA PRO A 209 -5.04 -21.64 4.27
C PRO A 209 -4.66 -22.07 2.84
N PRO A 210 -3.65 -21.44 2.21
CA PRO A 210 -3.17 -21.89 0.91
C PRO A 210 -2.84 -23.38 1.00
N GLN A 211 -3.39 -24.19 0.09
CA GLN A 211 -2.87 -25.54 -0.10
C GLN A 211 -1.44 -25.38 -0.62
N GLU A 212 -0.48 -25.83 0.17
CA GLU A 212 0.95 -25.79 -0.15
C GLU A 212 1.18 -26.32 -1.58
N TRP A 213 1.99 -25.60 -2.36
CA TRP A 213 2.40 -25.99 -3.71
C TRP A 213 3.46 -27.10 -3.67
#